data_AF-A0A926AWP1-F1
#
_entry.id   AF-A0A926AWP1-F1
#
_cell.length_a   1.000
_cell.length_b   1.000
_cell.length_c   1.000
_cell.angle_alpha   90.00
_cell.angle_beta   90.00
_cell.angle_gamma   90.00
#
_symmetry.space_group_name_H-M   'P 1'
#
loop_
_entity.id
_entity.type
_entity.pdbx_description
1 polymer ?
#
loop_
_entity_poly.entity_id
_entity_poly.type
_entity_poly.pdbx_seq_one_letter_code
_entity_poly.pdbx_strand_id
1 'polypeptide(L)'
;GSAPALTDLLAGNTNVMFDNLPSALPHIKSGRLKALAVTSRERSPALPDVPTVAEAASLKGFDASSWFGLFAPAGTPRPIVDKIQSDVAKALATSELRERFLAQGAQPSGSTPDDFAAFIRAETDKWTKVVKISNAKVD
;
A
#
# COMPACT_ATOMS: atom_id res chain seq x y z
N GLY A 1 10.85 -10.75 1.25
CA GLY A 1 10.67 -9.31 1.48
C GLY A 1 11.00 -8.54 0.21
N SER A 2 10.50 -7.31 0.04
CA SER A 2 10.60 -6.58 -1.24
C SER A 2 12.03 -6.30 -1.70
N ALA A 3 12.92 -5.84 -0.81
CA ALA A 3 14.29 -5.48 -1.19
C ALA A 3 15.08 -6.63 -1.86
N PRO A 4 15.18 -7.85 -1.29
CA PRO A 4 15.87 -8.95 -1.96
C PRO A 4 15.15 -9.40 -3.25
N ALA A 5 13.80 -9.39 -3.27
CA ALA A 5 13.04 -9.76 -4.46
C ALA A 5 13.22 -8.77 -5.62
N LEU A 6 13.32 -7.47 -5.34
CA LEU A 6 13.65 -6.45 -6.34
C LEU A 6 15.05 -6.64 -6.89
N THR A 7 16.03 -6.99 -6.05
CA THR A 7 17.39 -7.32 -6.50
C THR A 7 17.38 -8.50 -7.46
N ASP A 8 16.65 -9.58 -7.13
CA ASP A 8 16.51 -10.75 -7.99
C ASP A 8 15.82 -10.43 -9.32
N LEU A 9 14.76 -9.62 -9.30
CA LEU A 9 14.07 -9.17 -10.51
C LEU A 9 15.00 -8.33 -11.40
N LEU A 10 15.73 -7.38 -10.81
CA LEU A 10 16.67 -6.52 -11.53
C LEU A 10 17.85 -7.32 -12.11
N ALA A 11 18.25 -8.42 -11.46
CA ALA A 11 19.26 -9.35 -11.96
C ALA A 11 18.72 -10.29 -13.06
N GLY A 12 17.41 -10.35 -13.28
CA GLY A 12 16.77 -11.24 -14.24
C GLY A 12 16.53 -12.66 -13.73
N ASN A 13 16.71 -12.91 -12.42
CA ASN A 13 16.44 -14.22 -11.81
C ASN A 13 14.94 -14.53 -11.73
N THR A 14 14.09 -13.51 -11.78
CA THR A 14 12.63 -13.64 -11.85
C THR A 14 12.08 -12.76 -12.97
N ASN A 15 10.94 -13.14 -13.54
CA ASN A 15 10.35 -12.39 -14.66
C ASN A 15 9.35 -11.31 -14.23
N VAL A 16 8.66 -11.54 -13.12
CA VAL A 16 7.54 -10.70 -12.64
C VAL A 16 7.54 -10.68 -11.12
N MET A 17 7.16 -9.54 -10.54
CA MET A 17 6.99 -9.35 -9.11
C MET A 17 5.76 -8.48 -8.84
N PHE A 18 5.09 -8.73 -7.71
CA PHE A 18 4.17 -7.78 -7.08
C PHE A 18 4.92 -7.06 -5.96
N ASP A 19 4.95 -5.73 -5.99
CA ASP A 19 5.63 -4.92 -4.98
C ASP A 19 4.84 -3.67 -4.62
N ASN A 20 5.24 -3.02 -3.53
CA ASN A 20 4.75 -1.70 -3.14
C ASN A 20 5.36 -0.62 -4.04
N LEU A 21 4.56 0.37 -4.41
CA LEU A 21 4.99 1.43 -5.32
C LEU A 21 6.21 2.24 -4.83
N PRO A 22 6.33 2.63 -3.54
CA PRO A 22 7.49 3.40 -3.08
C PRO A 22 8.85 2.74 -3.33
N SER A 23 8.94 1.41 -3.22
CA SER A 23 10.19 0.67 -3.48
C SER A 23 10.47 0.48 -4.97
N ALA A 24 9.43 0.25 -5.79
CA ALA A 24 9.58 0.01 -7.22
C ALA A 24 9.73 1.30 -8.05
N LEU A 25 9.16 2.43 -7.60
CA LEU A 25 9.03 3.65 -8.39
C LEU A 25 10.36 4.20 -8.94
N PRO A 26 11.48 4.25 -8.18
CA PRO A 26 12.77 4.70 -8.73
C PRO A 26 13.26 3.84 -9.89
N HIS A 27 13.02 2.52 -9.83
CA HIS A 27 13.42 1.57 -10.87
C HIS A 27 12.50 1.64 -12.10
N ILE A 28 11.22 1.94 -11.90
CA ILE A 28 10.27 2.19 -12.97
C ILE A 28 10.63 3.50 -13.70
N LYS A 29 10.86 4.59 -12.96
CA LYS A 29 11.24 5.90 -13.54
C LYS A 29 12.58 5.88 -14.27
N SER A 30 13.52 5.04 -13.85
CA SER A 30 14.80 4.85 -14.54
C SER A 30 14.73 3.87 -15.73
N GLY A 31 13.56 3.28 -16.00
CA GLY A 31 13.37 2.31 -17.08
C GLY A 31 13.97 0.93 -16.83
N ARG A 32 14.53 0.67 -15.64
CA ARG A 32 15.06 -0.66 -15.29
C ARG A 32 13.97 -1.68 -15.00
N LEU A 33 12.80 -1.21 -14.58
CA LEU A 33 11.60 -2.04 -14.42
C LEU A 33 10.47 -1.49 -15.29
N LYS A 34 9.65 -2.40 -15.81
CA LYS A 34 8.41 -2.06 -16.49
C LYS A 34 7.23 -2.30 -15.55
N ALA A 35 6.48 -1.24 -15.23
CA ALA A 35 5.21 -1.37 -14.52
C ALA A 35 4.14 -1.94 -15.47
N LEU A 36 3.52 -3.06 -15.10
CA LEU A 36 2.46 -3.69 -15.91
C LEU A 36 1.07 -3.18 -15.53
N ALA A 37 0.79 -3.06 -14.25
CA ALA A 37 -0.44 -2.52 -13.69
C ALA A 37 -0.23 -2.09 -12.23
N VAL A 38 -1.11 -1.23 -11.70
CA VAL A 38 -1.24 -0.97 -10.26
C VAL A 38 -2.40 -1.76 -9.66
N THR A 39 -2.27 -2.19 -8.41
CA THR A 39 -3.28 -3.03 -7.73
C THR A 39 -4.37 -2.23 -7.01
N SER A 40 -4.27 -0.90 -7.01
CA SER A 40 -5.26 0.02 -6.46
C SER A 40 -6.50 0.13 -7.35
N ARG A 41 -7.61 0.58 -6.76
CA ARG A 41 -8.88 0.82 -7.48
C ARG A 41 -8.75 1.85 -8.60
N GLU A 42 -7.90 2.84 -8.37
CA GLU A 42 -7.64 3.94 -9.28
C GLU A 42 -6.17 3.95 -9.66
N ARG A 43 -5.86 4.54 -10.81
CA ARG A 43 -4.48 4.72 -11.26
C ARG A 43 -3.70 5.58 -10.26
N SER A 44 -2.43 5.28 -10.07
CA SER A 44 -1.58 6.12 -9.23
C SER A 44 -1.25 7.41 -9.97
N PRO A 45 -1.38 8.60 -9.35
CA PRO A 45 -0.90 9.85 -9.92
C PRO A 45 0.60 9.85 -10.24
N ALA A 46 1.39 9.00 -9.57
CA ALA A 46 2.81 8.83 -9.84
C ALA A 46 3.10 8.02 -11.12
N LEU A 47 2.11 7.30 -11.65
CA LEU A 47 2.16 6.45 -12.85
C LEU A 47 0.83 6.54 -13.63
N PRO A 48 0.44 7.72 -14.14
CA PRO A 48 -0.89 7.94 -14.72
C PRO A 48 -1.16 7.09 -15.98
N ASP A 49 -0.11 6.71 -16.70
CA ASP A 49 -0.20 5.89 -17.91
C ASP A 49 -0.31 4.39 -17.63
N VAL A 50 -0.03 3.96 -16.39
CA VAL A 50 -0.09 2.56 -15.98
C VAL A 50 -1.52 2.22 -15.57
N PRO A 51 -2.16 1.21 -16.20
CA PRO A 51 -3.53 0.84 -15.88
C PRO A 51 -3.64 0.22 -14.49
N THR A 52 -4.86 0.18 -13.95
CA THR A 52 -5.14 -0.68 -12.80
C THR A 52 -5.27 -2.14 -13.26
N VAL A 53 -5.13 -3.10 -12.33
CA VAL A 53 -5.44 -4.51 -12.63
C VAL A 53 -6.90 -4.68 -13.07
N ALA A 54 -7.82 -3.91 -12.47
CA ALA A 54 -9.23 -3.94 -12.85
C ALA A 54 -9.45 -3.55 -14.33
N GLU A 55 -8.70 -2.56 -14.83
CA GLU A 55 -8.71 -2.14 -16.23
C GLU A 55 -8.01 -3.16 -17.13
N ALA A 56 -6.77 -3.57 -16.78
CA ALA A 56 -5.92 -4.39 -17.64
C ALA A 56 -6.43 -5.84 -17.80
N ALA A 57 -7.02 -6.40 -16.74
CA ALA A 57 -7.51 -7.78 -16.71
C ALA A 57 -9.04 -7.89 -16.76
N SER A 58 -9.77 -6.77 -16.91
CA SER A 58 -11.24 -6.72 -16.82
C SER A 58 -11.81 -7.31 -15.52
N LEU A 59 -11.05 -7.22 -14.43
CA LEU A 59 -11.43 -7.73 -13.10
C LEU A 59 -12.12 -6.63 -12.28
N LYS A 60 -13.42 -6.43 -12.54
CA LYS A 60 -14.21 -5.42 -11.81
C LYS A 60 -14.13 -5.63 -10.29
N GLY A 61 -13.90 -4.54 -9.57
CA GLY A 61 -13.80 -4.55 -8.11
C GLY A 61 -12.47 -5.06 -7.54
N PHE A 62 -11.47 -5.33 -8.40
CA PHE A 62 -10.13 -5.68 -7.93
C PHE A 62 -9.50 -4.52 -7.16
N ASP A 63 -9.08 -4.81 -5.92
CA ASP A 63 -8.32 -3.90 -5.09
C ASP A 63 -7.48 -4.68 -4.07
N ALA A 64 -6.17 -4.65 -4.29
CA ALA A 64 -5.16 -5.21 -3.40
C ALA A 64 -4.12 -4.14 -3.08
N SER A 65 -4.57 -3.04 -2.48
CA SER A 65 -3.71 -1.96 -2.02
C SER A 65 -3.03 -2.30 -0.69
N SER A 66 -1.71 -2.10 -0.64
CA SER A 66 -0.95 -2.15 0.61
C SER A 66 -1.15 -0.87 1.43
N TRP A 67 -1.16 -1.00 2.75
CA TRP A 67 -1.31 0.12 3.68
C TRP A 67 -0.29 0.02 4.81
N PHE A 68 0.00 1.18 5.41
CA PHE A 68 0.86 1.31 6.58
C PHE A 68 0.10 2.07 7.66
N GLY A 69 0.32 1.70 8.92
CA GLY A 69 -0.31 2.36 10.05
C GLY A 69 0.52 2.25 11.30
N LEU A 70 0.17 3.06 12.30
CA LEU A 70 0.80 3.07 13.61
C LEU A 70 -0.06 2.30 14.60
N PHE A 71 0.61 1.51 15.44
CA PHE A 71 -0.01 0.70 16.48
C PHE A 71 0.65 1.01 17.83
N ALA A 72 -0.16 1.04 18.87
CA ALA A 72 0.30 1.12 20.26
C ALA A 72 -0.01 -0.21 20.98
N PRO A 73 0.71 -0.55 22.05
CA PRO A 73 0.41 -1.74 22.86
C PRO A 73 -1.07 -1.77 23.31
N ALA A 74 -1.63 -2.98 23.40
CA ALA A 74 -2.97 -3.18 23.93
C ALA A 74 -3.07 -2.59 25.36
N GLY A 75 -4.17 -1.88 25.64
CA GLY A 75 -4.36 -1.19 26.92
C GLY A 75 -3.74 0.21 27.02
N THR A 76 -3.09 0.71 25.95
CA THR A 76 -2.63 2.11 25.92
C THR A 76 -3.84 3.05 26.15
N PRO A 77 -3.77 3.99 27.12
CA PRO A 77 -4.86 4.91 27.41
C PRO A 77 -5.32 5.70 26.18
N ARG A 78 -6.64 5.78 25.97
CA ARG A 78 -7.24 6.49 24.82
C ARG A 78 -6.72 7.92 24.63
N PRO A 79 -6.52 8.75 25.67
CA PRO A 79 -5.97 10.09 25.50
C PRO A 79 -4.57 10.12 24.86
N ILE A 80 -3.72 9.11 25.09
CA ILE A 80 -2.39 9.00 24.47
C ILE A 80 -2.53 8.65 22.99
N VAL A 81 -3.41 7.70 22.66
CA VAL A 81 -3.70 7.30 21.28
C VAL A 81 -4.24 8.49 20.49
N ASP A 82 -5.20 9.23 21.05
CA ASP A 82 -5.79 10.40 20.41
C ASP A 82 -4.76 11.52 20.20
N LYS A 83 -3.86 11.74 21.17
CA LYS A 83 -2.79 12.73 21.03
C LYS A 83 -1.84 12.39 19.87
N ILE A 84 -1.38 11.13 19.82
CA ILE A 84 -0.50 10.65 18.75
C ILE A 84 -1.20 10.77 17.39
N GLN A 85 -2.46 10.33 17.29
CA GLN A 85 -3.22 10.42 16.06
C GLN A 85 -3.37 11.88 15.60
N SER A 86 -3.74 12.80 16.50
CA SER A 86 -3.86 14.22 16.19
C SER A 86 -2.54 14.80 15.66
N ASP A 87 -1.42 14.48 16.31
CA ASP A 87 -0.11 15.01 15.90
C ASP A 87 0.31 14.47 14.52
N VAL A 88 0.11 13.17 14.29
CA VAL A 88 0.40 12.52 13.00
C VAL A 88 -0.51 13.08 11.90
N ALA A 89 -1.81 13.23 12.15
CA ALA A 89 -2.74 13.79 11.18
C ALA A 89 -2.36 15.23 10.79
N LYS A 90 -1.95 16.05 11.76
CA LYS A 90 -1.44 17.41 11.49
C LYS A 90 -0.17 17.39 10.66
N ALA A 91 0.78 16.51 10.98
CA ALA A 91 2.02 16.38 10.21
C ALA A 91 1.73 15.96 8.76
N LEU A 92 0.91 14.93 8.56
CA LEU A 92 0.53 14.43 7.23
C LEU A 92 -0.26 15.45 6.39
N ALA A 93 -0.89 16.43 7.03
CA ALA A 93 -1.60 17.52 6.35
C ALA A 93 -0.65 18.64 5.87
N THR A 94 0.61 18.67 6.30
CA THR A 94 1.60 19.65 5.78
C THR A 94 1.86 19.40 4.30
N SER A 95 2.07 20.48 3.53
CA SER A 95 2.39 20.38 2.10
C SER A 95 3.64 19.55 1.86
N GLU A 96 4.70 19.78 2.64
CA GLU A 96 5.98 19.06 2.52
C GLU A 96 5.79 17.54 2.62
N LEU A 97 5.13 17.04 3.67
CA LEU A 97 4.92 15.61 3.81
C LEU A 97 3.94 15.09 2.76
N ARG A 98 2.85 15.81 2.51
CA ARG A 98 1.87 15.39 1.49
C ARG A 98 2.53 15.19 0.12
N GLU A 99 3.33 16.16 -0.32
CA GLU A 99 4.05 16.11 -1.59
C GLU A 99 5.07 14.96 -1.62
N ARG A 100 5.83 14.77 -0.53
CA ARG A 100 6.80 13.65 -0.44
C ARG A 100 6.13 12.29 -0.56
N PHE A 101 5.03 12.06 0.15
CA PHE A 101 4.29 10.79 0.08
C PHE A 101 3.72 10.59 -1.34
N LEU A 102 3.08 11.61 -1.92
CA LEU A 102 2.53 11.54 -3.27
C LEU A 102 3.61 11.29 -4.34
N ALA A 103 4.79 11.91 -4.21
CA ALA A 103 5.93 11.71 -5.10
C ALA A 103 6.47 10.27 -5.07
N GLN A 104 6.26 9.56 -3.96
CA GLN A 104 6.57 8.13 -3.79
C GLN A 104 5.39 7.21 -4.14
N GLY A 105 4.26 7.77 -4.57
CA GLY A 105 3.06 7.01 -4.92
C GLY A 105 2.26 6.53 -3.71
N ALA A 106 2.51 7.07 -2.52
CA ALA A 106 1.74 6.81 -1.30
C ALA A 106 0.70 7.91 -1.07
N GLN A 107 -0.46 7.54 -0.55
CA GLN A 107 -1.52 8.47 -0.16
C GLN A 107 -1.51 8.65 1.36
N PRO A 108 -1.18 9.83 1.88
CA PRO A 108 -1.20 10.07 3.32
C PRO A 108 -2.65 10.04 3.84
N SER A 109 -2.87 9.33 4.95
CA SER A 109 -4.16 9.24 5.64
C SER A 109 -4.01 9.67 7.09
N GLY A 110 -4.85 10.60 7.53
CA GLY A 110 -4.96 11.06 8.91
C GLY A 110 -6.19 10.47 9.62
N SER A 111 -6.63 9.27 9.26
CA SER A 111 -7.84 8.63 9.80
C SER A 111 -7.87 8.63 11.33
N THR A 112 -9.07 8.66 11.90
CA THR A 112 -9.24 8.51 13.36
C THR A 112 -8.85 7.09 13.80
N PRO A 113 -8.58 6.87 15.10
CA PRO A 113 -8.31 5.52 15.61
C PRO A 113 -9.49 4.55 15.36
N ASP A 114 -10.72 5.04 15.45
CA ASP A 114 -11.92 4.23 15.27
C ASP A 114 -12.15 3.85 13.79
N ASP A 115 -11.92 4.80 12.87
CA ASP A 115 -11.96 4.54 11.43
C ASP A 115 -10.88 3.54 11.01
N PHE A 116 -9.66 3.70 11.56
CA PHE A 116 -8.56 2.79 11.25
C PHE A 116 -8.83 1.39 11.80
N ALA A 117 -9.44 1.27 12.99
CA ALA A 117 -9.88 -0.02 13.52
C ALA A 117 -10.98 -0.66 12.66
N ALA A 118 -11.91 0.13 12.12
CA ALA A 118 -12.94 -0.36 11.19
C ALA A 118 -12.32 -0.84 9.88
N PHE A 119 -11.35 -0.09 9.34
CA PHE A 119 -10.59 -0.48 8.17
C PHE A 119 -9.83 -1.80 8.36
N ILE A 120 -9.13 -1.98 9.49
CA ILE A 120 -8.42 -3.23 9.80
C ILE A 120 -9.38 -4.43 9.86
N ARG A 121 -10.57 -4.27 10.45
CA ARG A 121 -11.59 -5.33 10.47
C ARG A 121 -12.02 -5.70 9.05
N ALA A 122 -12.32 -4.71 8.21
CA ALA A 122 -12.71 -4.95 6.82
C ALA A 122 -11.60 -5.63 6.00
N GLU A 123 -10.35 -5.22 6.17
CA GLU A 123 -9.20 -5.86 5.51
C GLU A 123 -8.99 -7.29 6.01
N THR A 124 -9.13 -7.52 7.31
CA THR A 124 -9.04 -8.86 7.91
C THR A 124 -10.12 -9.79 7.34
N ASP A 125 -11.35 -9.30 7.25
CA ASP A 125 -12.46 -10.06 6.65
C ASP A 125 -12.23 -10.37 5.17
N LYS A 126 -11.73 -9.38 4.40
CA LYS A 126 -11.38 -9.54 2.99
C LYS A 126 -10.30 -10.62 2.81
N TRP A 127 -9.17 -10.47 3.49
CA TRP A 127 -8.03 -11.36 3.33
C TRP A 127 -8.28 -12.76 3.91
N THR A 128 -9.07 -12.88 4.97
CA THR A 128 -9.51 -14.19 5.49
C THR A 128 -10.26 -14.99 4.43
N LYS A 129 -11.17 -14.34 3.67
CA LYS A 129 -11.89 -15.00 2.57
C LYS A 129 -10.93 -15.42 1.46
N VAL A 130 -10.02 -14.53 1.05
CA VAL A 130 -9.02 -14.82 0.00
C VAL A 130 -8.16 -16.02 0.36
N VAL A 131 -7.60 -16.05 1.57
CA VAL A 131 -6.75 -17.16 2.05
C VAL A 131 -7.52 -18.47 2.09
N LYS A 132 -8.77 -18.47 2.56
CA LYS A 132 -9.62 -19.67 2.57
C LYS A 132 -9.91 -20.18 1.16
N ILE A 133 -10.18 -19.29 0.21
CA ILE A 133 -10.49 -19.65 -1.18
C ILE A 133 -9.23 -20.19 -1.88
N SER A 134 -8.07 -19.55 -1.68
CA SER A 134 -6.83 -19.96 -2.33
C SER A 134 -6.17 -21.18 -1.68
N ASN A 135 -6.60 -21.55 -0.47
CA ASN A 135 -5.94 -22.54 0.37
C ASN A 135 -4.46 -22.19 0.65
N ALA A 136 -4.12 -20.90 0.59
CA ALA A 136 -2.77 -20.42 0.87
C ALA A 136 -2.39 -20.70 2.32
N LYS A 137 -1.13 -21.06 2.53
CA LYS A 137 -0.52 -21.22 3.85
C LYS A 137 0.80 -20.46 3.90
N VAL A 138 1.28 -20.22 5.12
CA VAL A 138 2.52 -19.46 5.37
C VAL A 138 3.76 -20.37 5.28
N ASP A 139 3.56 -21.69 5.28
CA ASP A 139 4.57 -22.75 5.25
C ASP A 139 4.74 -23.41 3.88
#